data_AF-A0ABD3U1T0-F1
#
_entry.id   AF-A0ABD3U1T0-F1
#
_cell.length_a   1.000
_cell.length_b   1.000
_cell.length_c   1.000
_cell.angle_alpha   90.00
_cell.angle_beta   90.00
_cell.angle_gamma   90.00
#
_symmetry.space_group_name_H-M   'P 1'
#
loop_
_entity.id
_entity.type
_entity.pdbx_description
1 polymer ?
#
loop_
_entity_poly.entity_id
_entity_poly.type
_entity_poly.pdbx_seq_one_letter_code
_entity_poly.pdbx_strand_id
1 'polypeptide(L)'
;MAARQMTQTISVVVEGRIYYKKVTKKTTCGDVIQYLLRFSQLKEKEKKYFYLIASNDIAEQKLPNKAKIMKLSEDLMSESKRVQFILRKKCRFVPKVCIDKHSRLYHKSSCKDRKDDKGEPYSLSASLH
;
A
#
# COMPACT_ATOMS: atom_id res chain seq x y z
N MET A 1 -8.64 -41.26 -3.15
CA MET A 1 -8.06 -40.32 -4.14
C MET A 1 -7.85 -38.96 -3.46
N ALA A 2 -6.60 -38.56 -3.21
CA ALA A 2 -6.32 -37.24 -2.65
C ALA A 2 -6.55 -36.18 -3.74
N ALA A 3 -7.57 -35.33 -3.57
CA ALA A 3 -7.80 -34.22 -4.48
C ALA A 3 -6.58 -33.27 -4.43
N ARG A 4 -5.84 -33.19 -5.55
CA ARG A 4 -4.73 -32.23 -5.71
C ARG A 4 -5.29 -30.83 -5.53
N GLN A 5 -5.00 -30.19 -4.40
CA GLN A 5 -5.34 -28.78 -4.21
C GLN A 5 -4.49 -27.95 -5.17
N MET A 6 -5.12 -27.35 -6.16
CA MET A 6 -4.45 -26.38 -7.03
C MET A 6 -4.12 -25.14 -6.21
N THR A 7 -2.84 -24.80 -6.16
CA THR A 7 -2.31 -23.62 -5.49
C THR A 7 -1.59 -22.75 -6.52
N GLN A 8 -1.80 -21.45 -6.47
CA GLN A 8 -1.11 -20.46 -7.29
C GLN A 8 -0.23 -19.59 -6.39
N THR A 9 0.93 -19.16 -6.88
CA THR A 9 1.76 -18.18 -6.16
C THR A 9 1.51 -16.80 -6.75
N ILE A 10 1.14 -15.85 -5.90
CA ILE A 10 1.00 -14.43 -6.28
C ILE A 10 2.10 -13.60 -5.61
N SER A 11 2.52 -12.53 -6.28
CA SER A 11 3.39 -11.51 -5.71
C SER A 11 2.56 -10.29 -5.29
N VAL A 12 2.83 -9.76 -4.10
CA VAL A 12 2.17 -8.57 -3.57
C VAL A 12 3.22 -7.59 -3.06
N VAL A 13 3.17 -6.35 -3.54
CA VAL A 13 4.02 -5.26 -3.06
C VAL A 13 3.42 -4.66 -1.79
N VAL A 14 4.21 -4.60 -0.72
CA VAL A 14 3.86 -3.95 0.55
C VAL A 14 4.99 -3.00 0.91
N GLU A 15 4.70 -1.70 0.98
CA GLU A 15 5.69 -0.65 1.34
C GLU A 15 7.01 -0.76 0.54
N GLY A 16 6.90 -1.03 -0.77
CA GLY A 16 8.05 -1.17 -1.68
C GLY A 16 8.75 -2.53 -1.65
N ARG A 17 8.32 -3.47 -0.79
CA ARG A 17 8.87 -4.84 -0.72
C ARG A 17 7.91 -5.85 -1.35
N ILE A 18 8.44 -6.82 -2.07
CA ILE A 18 7.64 -7.86 -2.73
C ILE A 18 7.52 -9.07 -1.81
N TYR A 19 6.28 -9.49 -1.54
CA TYR A 19 5.96 -10.68 -0.77
C TYR A 19 5.28 -11.72 -1.67
N TYR A 20 5.73 -12.97 -1.59
CA TYR A 20 5.15 -14.07 -2.35
C TYR A 20 4.21 -14.89 -1.46
N LYS A 21 2.99 -15.13 -1.93
CA LYS A 21 1.99 -15.91 -1.20
C LYS A 21 1.40 -16.99 -2.08
N LYS A 22 1.45 -18.24 -1.59
CA LYS A 22 0.63 -19.33 -2.12
C LYS A 22 -0.83 -19.11 -1.73
N VAL A 23 -1.71 -19.12 -2.73
CA VAL A 23 -3.15 -18.92 -2.62
C VAL A 23 -3.88 -20.12 -3.23
N THR A 24 -5.12 -20.33 -2.78
CA THR A 24 -6.00 -21.40 -3.25
C THR A 24 -7.30 -20.81 -3.81
N LYS A 25 -8.13 -21.63 -4.45
CA LYS A 25 -9.48 -21.25 -4.91
C LYS A 25 -10.39 -20.68 -3.81
N LYS A 26 -10.10 -20.98 -2.53
CA LYS A 26 -10.86 -20.52 -1.37
C LYS A 26 -10.29 -19.23 -0.77
N THR A 27 -9.05 -18.89 -1.07
CA THR A 27 -8.35 -17.76 -0.47
C THR A 27 -8.94 -16.45 -0.96
N THR A 28 -9.37 -15.60 -0.03
CA THR A 28 -9.91 -14.28 -0.34
C THR A 28 -8.83 -13.20 -0.27
N CYS A 29 -9.08 -12.03 -0.87
CA CYS A 29 -8.21 -10.86 -0.72
C CYS A 29 -8.02 -10.49 0.75
N GLY A 30 -9.07 -10.64 1.58
CA GLY A 30 -9.01 -10.37 3.02
C GLY A 30 -8.08 -11.31 3.80
N ASP A 31 -7.95 -12.56 3.36
CA ASP A 31 -7.02 -13.53 3.94
C ASP A 31 -5.58 -13.19 3.58
N VAL A 32 -5.35 -12.78 2.32
CA VAL A 32 -4.04 -12.30 1.84
C VAL A 32 -3.61 -11.08 2.64
N ILE A 33 -4.49 -10.09 2.83
CA ILE A 33 -4.21 -8.90 3.64
C ILE A 33 -3.83 -9.31 5.06
N GLN A 34 -4.58 -10.21 5.70
CA GLN A 34 -4.28 -10.64 7.06
C GLN A 34 -2.92 -11.34 7.17
N TYR A 35 -2.60 -12.20 6.20
CA TYR A 35 -1.30 -12.85 6.13
C TYR A 35 -0.17 -11.83 5.97
N LEU A 36 -0.32 -10.87 5.06
CA LEU A 36 0.70 -9.85 4.81
C LEU A 36 0.91 -8.98 6.05
N LEU A 37 -0.15 -8.56 6.73
CA LEU A 37 -0.03 -7.76 7.96
C LEU A 37 0.78 -8.49 9.05
N ARG A 38 0.53 -9.79 9.24
CA ARG A 38 1.31 -10.61 10.17
C ARG A 38 2.78 -10.71 9.77
N PHE A 39 3.04 -10.86 8.48
CA PHE A 39 4.37 -11.11 7.95
C PHE A 39 5.22 -9.84 7.85
N SER A 40 4.60 -8.69 7.56
CA SER A 40 5.26 -7.38 7.48
C SER A 40 5.31 -6.65 8.83
N GLN A 41 4.99 -7.33 9.94
CA GLN A 41 4.92 -6.76 11.30
C GLN A 41 4.00 -5.53 11.43
N LEU A 42 3.02 -5.41 10.52
CA LEU A 42 2.02 -4.36 10.60
C LEU A 42 0.95 -4.73 11.63
N LYS A 43 0.42 -3.73 12.33
CA LYS A 43 -0.54 -3.96 13.42
C LYS A 43 -1.82 -4.61 12.88
N GLU A 44 -2.08 -5.88 13.23
CA GLU A 44 -3.29 -6.62 12.79
C GLU A 44 -4.61 -5.88 13.14
N LYS A 45 -4.59 -5.09 14.24
CA LYS A 45 -5.70 -4.20 14.66
C LYS A 45 -6.07 -3.14 13.61
N GLU A 46 -5.17 -2.86 12.67
CA GLU A 46 -5.35 -1.89 11.60
C GLU A 46 -5.86 -2.53 10.29
N LYS A 47 -6.18 -3.84 10.24
CA LYS A 47 -6.64 -4.55 9.03
C LYS A 47 -7.74 -3.83 8.25
N LYS A 48 -8.67 -3.16 8.93
CA LYS A 48 -9.77 -2.39 8.31
C LYS A 48 -9.32 -1.18 7.47
N TYR A 49 -8.09 -0.72 7.68
CA TYR A 49 -7.49 0.35 6.90
C TYR A 49 -6.69 -0.16 5.71
N PHE A 50 -6.43 -1.46 5.60
CA PHE A 50 -5.69 -1.98 4.45
C PHE A 50 -6.63 -2.50 3.37
N TYR A 51 -6.23 -2.34 2.12
CA TYR A 51 -6.92 -2.87 0.95
C TYR A 51 -5.91 -3.29 -0.11
N LEU A 52 -6.30 -4.27 -0.90
CA LEU A 52 -5.52 -4.74 -2.03
C LEU A 52 -5.90 -3.94 -3.29
N ILE A 53 -4.91 -3.62 -4.10
CA ILE A 53 -5.07 -3.00 -5.41
C ILE A 53 -4.44 -3.95 -6.42
N ALA A 54 -5.09 -4.12 -7.57
CA ALA A 54 -4.44 -4.61 -8.78
C ALA A 54 -4.04 -3.38 -9.61
N SER A 55 -2.75 -3.24 -9.89
CA SER A 55 -2.21 -2.22 -10.77
C SER A 55 -1.78 -2.87 -12.08
N ASN A 56 -2.25 -2.33 -13.19
CA ASN A 56 -1.81 -2.67 -14.54
C ASN A 56 -1.33 -1.40 -15.25
N ASP A 57 -0.81 -1.53 -16.48
CA ASP A 57 -0.22 -0.41 -17.23
C ASP A 57 -1.22 0.75 -17.50
N ILE A 58 -2.52 0.50 -17.31
CA ILE A 58 -3.62 1.41 -17.67
C ILE A 58 -4.31 1.97 -16.41
N ALA A 59 -4.50 1.16 -15.36
CA ALA A 59 -5.32 1.56 -14.22
C ALA A 59 -4.88 0.94 -12.88
N GLU A 60 -5.32 1.56 -11.79
CA GLU A 60 -5.29 0.96 -10.45
C GLU A 60 -6.72 0.61 -10.03
N GLN A 61 -7.00 -0.69 -9.85
CA GLN A 61 -8.30 -1.17 -9.42
C GLN A 61 -8.25 -1.70 -7.98
N LYS A 62 -9.11 -1.15 -7.12
CA LYS A 62 -9.27 -1.63 -5.75
C LYS A 62 -10.04 -2.95 -5.73
N LEU A 63 -9.49 -3.95 -5.05
CA LEU A 63 -10.10 -5.28 -4.95
C LEU A 63 -10.94 -5.41 -3.67
N PRO A 64 -12.13 -6.05 -3.76
CA PRO A 64 -12.99 -6.25 -2.60
C PRO A 64 -12.46 -7.39 -1.71
N ASN A 65 -12.50 -7.20 -0.39
CA ASN A 65 -11.94 -8.14 0.59
C ASN A 65 -12.52 -9.55 0.51
N LYS A 66 -13.78 -9.70 0.09
CA LYS A 66 -14.48 -10.98 -0.02
C LYS A 66 -14.21 -11.71 -1.34
N ALA A 67 -13.60 -11.05 -2.33
CA ALA A 67 -13.34 -11.70 -3.62
C ALA A 67 -12.21 -12.73 -3.51
N LYS A 68 -12.31 -13.75 -4.36
CA LYS A 68 -11.33 -14.82 -4.47
C LYS A 68 -10.15 -14.31 -5.30
N ILE A 69 -8.98 -14.27 -4.68
CA ILE A 69 -7.78 -13.68 -5.29
C ILE A 69 -7.33 -14.46 -6.53
N MET A 70 -7.48 -15.79 -6.51
CA MET A 70 -7.04 -16.66 -7.61
C MET A 70 -7.83 -16.41 -8.89
N LYS A 71 -9.16 -16.27 -8.77
CA LYS A 71 -10.03 -15.92 -9.90
C LYS A 71 -9.70 -14.52 -10.44
N LEU A 72 -9.55 -13.55 -9.53
CA LEU A 72 -9.17 -12.18 -9.92
C LEU A 72 -7.83 -12.13 -10.64
N SER A 73 -6.82 -12.89 -10.19
CA SER A 73 -5.54 -12.94 -10.87
C SER A 73 -5.64 -13.57 -12.26
N GLU A 74 -6.45 -14.61 -12.44
CA GLU A 74 -6.69 -15.21 -13.75
C GLU A 74 -7.39 -14.23 -14.70
N ASP A 75 -8.45 -13.56 -14.22
CA ASP A 75 -9.20 -12.57 -14.99
C ASP A 75 -8.30 -11.40 -15.42
N LEU A 76 -7.55 -10.81 -14.46
CA LEU A 76 -6.68 -9.67 -14.72
C LEU A 76 -5.47 -10.01 -15.60
N MET A 77 -4.87 -11.20 -15.44
CA MET A 77 -3.77 -11.65 -16.29
C MET A 77 -4.24 -11.95 -17.73
N SER A 78 -5.50 -12.32 -17.90
CA SER A 78 -6.10 -12.51 -19.22
C SER A 78 -6.30 -11.17 -19.94
N GLU A 79 -6.61 -10.11 -19.19
CA GLU A 79 -6.80 -8.75 -19.73
C GLU A 79 -5.50 -7.98 -19.91
N SER A 80 -4.47 -8.23 -19.09
CA SER A 80 -3.24 -7.43 -19.04
C SER A 80 -1.99 -8.28 -18.83
N LYS A 81 -0.93 -8.03 -19.61
CA LYS A 81 0.35 -8.76 -19.51
C LYS A 81 1.16 -8.42 -18.25
N ARG A 82 0.90 -7.27 -17.62
CA ARG A 82 1.59 -6.80 -16.41
C ARG A 82 0.56 -6.44 -15.35
N VAL A 83 0.35 -7.35 -14.41
CA VAL A 83 -0.52 -7.13 -13.26
C VAL A 83 0.31 -7.25 -12.00
N GLN A 84 0.30 -6.21 -11.17
CA GLN A 84 0.97 -6.17 -9.89
C GLN A 84 -0.06 -5.96 -8.78
N PHE A 85 -0.04 -6.83 -7.77
CA PHE A 85 -0.85 -6.63 -6.57
C PHE A 85 -0.10 -5.74 -5.58
N ILE A 86 -0.80 -4.76 -5.03
CA ILE A 86 -0.21 -3.80 -4.08
C ILE A 86 -1.11 -3.71 -2.86
N LEU A 87 -0.52 -3.81 -1.67
CA LEU A 87 -1.20 -3.54 -0.41
C LEU A 87 -1.05 -2.06 -0.07
N ARG A 88 -2.16 -1.32 -0.01
CA ARG A 88 -2.15 0.07 0.44
C ARG A 88 -2.92 0.24 1.74
N LYS A 89 -2.45 1.20 2.56
CA LYS A 89 -3.17 1.70 3.74
C LYS A 89 -4.08 2.84 3.30
N LYS A 90 -5.33 2.85 3.77
CA LYS A 90 -6.22 4.00 3.68
C LYS A 90 -5.62 5.09 4.55
N CYS A 91 -5.26 6.20 3.93
CA CYS A 91 -4.98 7.41 4.68
C CYS A 91 -6.26 7.78 5.44
N ARG A 92 -6.19 7.77 6.78
CA ARG A 92 -7.09 8.57 7.59
C ARG A 92 -6.65 10.02 7.42
N PHE A 93 -6.99 10.63 6.29
CA PHE A 93 -7.08 12.08 6.27
C PHE A 93 -8.34 12.42 7.06
N VAL A 94 -8.21 12.50 8.38
CA VAL A 94 -9.05 13.42 9.12
C VAL A 94 -8.31 14.73 8.95
N PRO A 95 -8.74 15.65 8.07
CA PRO A 95 -8.25 17.00 8.21
C PRO A 95 -8.67 17.43 9.61
N LYS A 96 -7.74 17.45 10.56
CA LYS A 96 -7.91 18.30 11.73
C LYS A 96 -7.79 19.71 11.18
N VAL A 97 -8.90 20.21 10.64
CA VAL A 97 -9.09 21.63 10.47
C VAL A 97 -9.14 22.16 11.90
N CYS A 98 -7.98 22.47 12.46
CA CYS A 98 -7.92 23.44 13.54
C CYS A 98 -8.30 24.75 12.85
N ILE A 99 -9.58 25.08 12.86
CA ILE A 99 -10.03 26.44 12.57
C ILE A 99 -9.60 27.25 13.78
N ASP A 100 -8.32 27.59 13.84
CA ASP A 100 -7.87 28.69 14.65
C ASP A 100 -8.43 29.93 13.96
N LYS A 101 -9.33 30.66 14.63
CA LYS A 101 -9.98 31.86 14.08
C LYS A 101 -9.00 33.01 13.82
N HIS A 102 -7.70 32.79 14.05
CA HIS A 102 -6.64 33.72 13.75
C HIS A 102 -5.41 32.96 13.25
N SER A 103 -5.17 32.91 11.94
CA SER A 103 -3.86 33.22 11.34
C SER A 103 -3.71 32.60 9.94
N ARG A 104 -2.99 33.36 9.12
CA ARG A 104 -2.84 33.21 7.69
C ARG A 104 -2.06 31.94 7.32
N LEU A 105 -2.54 31.29 6.25
CA LEU A 105 -1.79 30.55 5.23
C LEU A 105 -0.32 30.23 5.58
N TYR A 106 -0.08 29.02 6.06
CA TYR A 106 1.20 28.33 5.85
C TYR A 106 0.94 26.96 5.26
N HIS A 107 1.21 26.83 3.96
CA HIS A 107 1.32 25.56 3.27
C HIS A 107 2.62 24.89 3.77
N LYS A 108 2.51 23.92 4.68
CA LYS A 108 3.62 23.00 5.01
C LYS A 108 3.26 21.61 4.49
N SER A 109 3.57 21.38 3.22
CA SER A 109 3.77 20.04 2.67
C SER A 109 4.98 19.41 3.35
N SER A 110 4.76 18.41 4.21
CA SER A 110 5.85 17.57 4.72
C SER A 110 5.45 16.10 4.61
N CYS A 111 5.68 15.55 3.41
CA CYS A 111 6.03 14.15 3.25
C CYS A 111 7.41 13.97 3.88
N LYS A 112 7.47 13.39 5.08
CA LYS A 112 8.74 12.94 5.67
C LYS A 112 9.16 11.65 4.96
N ASP A 113 9.92 11.81 3.88
CA ASP A 113 10.82 10.80 3.35
C ASP A 113 12.21 11.41 3.27
N ARG A 114 13.12 10.88 4.10
CA ARG A 114 14.56 10.60 3.84
C ARG A 114 15.35 10.62 5.15
N LYS A 115 15.91 9.45 5.47
CA LYS A 115 17.13 9.33 6.27
C LYS A 115 18.34 9.47 5.34
N ASP A 116 19.44 9.90 5.94
CA ASP A 116 20.84 9.88 5.48
C ASP A 116 21.18 10.88 4.35
N ASP A 117 21.97 11.92 4.62
CA ASP A 117 23.43 11.89 4.55
C ASP A 117 24.01 13.30 4.85
N LYS A 118 25.32 13.38 5.03
CA LYS A 118 26.12 14.48 5.57
C LYS A 118 26.04 15.77 4.73
N GLY A 119 26.13 16.91 5.41
CA GLY A 119 26.44 18.19 4.75
C GLY A 119 26.09 19.40 5.59
N GLU A 120 26.98 19.81 6.49
CA GLU A 120 27.18 21.24 6.78
C GLU A 120 27.42 21.96 5.44
N PRO A 121 26.83 23.15 5.21
CA PRO A 121 27.67 24.33 5.40
C PRO A 121 26.94 25.61 5.87
N TYR A 122 27.64 26.32 6.75
CA TYR A 122 27.88 27.77 6.82
C TYR A 122 26.70 28.76 6.79
N SER A 123 26.48 29.34 7.96
CA SER A 123 25.94 30.68 8.19
C SER A 123 26.75 31.77 7.48
N LEU A 124 26.08 32.63 6.71
CA LEU A 124 26.57 33.95 6.33
C LEU A 124 25.49 35.00 6.58
N SER A 125 25.86 35.93 7.45
CA SER A 125 25.18 37.14 7.87
C SER A 125 24.80 38.05 6.71
N ALA A 126 23.56 38.54 6.72
CA ALA A 126 23.10 39.61 5.85
C ALA A 126 23.55 40.98 6.42
N SER A 127 24.29 41.72 5.61
CA SER A 127 24.46 43.18 5.69
C SER A 127 23.73 43.83 4.51
N LEU A 128 23.41 45.12 4.64
CA LEU A 128 22.73 46.07 3.72
C LEU A 128 21.24 46.23 4.07
N HIS A 129 20.71 47.41 4.43
CA HIS A 129 21.11 48.81 4.24
C HIS A 129 20.72 49.63 5.48
#